data_AF-A0A150GI18-F1
#
_entry.id   AF-A0A150GI18-F1
#
_cell.length_a   1.000
_cell.length_b   1.000
_cell.length_c   1.000
_cell.angle_alpha   90.00
_cell.angle_beta   90.00
_cell.angle_gamma   90.00
#
_symmetry.space_group_name_H-M   'P 1'
#
loop_
_entity.id
_entity.type
_entity.pdbx_description
1 polymer ?
#
loop_
_entity_poly.entity_id
_entity_poly.type
_entity_poly.pdbx_seq_one_letter_code
_entity_poly.pdbx_strand_id
1 'polypeptide(L)'
;MMRRPWIAGGPPALARPVAGAAGAAAVTTSEAEVDPAVLRIADGLPIRECLAEVLMGLDRSSGLVLQAPPGAGKTTVVPLALLAHRPEYLRAGERILVLEPRRVAAKGAARRMASSLGEAVGRTVGYRVRLDSKRAAHLIRTVLPTLYTSFLPSPRVEAF
;
A
#
# COMPACT_ATOMS: atom_id res chain seq x y z
N MET A 1 -35.79 -12.11 -19.74
CA MET A 1 -35.60 -12.09 -18.27
C MET A 1 -34.11 -12.25 -17.98
N MET A 2 -33.33 -11.16 -18.08
CA MET A 2 -31.87 -11.18 -17.89
C MET A 2 -31.55 -10.76 -16.45
N ARG A 3 -31.04 -11.71 -15.66
CA ARG A 3 -30.55 -11.45 -14.30
C ARG A 3 -29.14 -10.86 -14.40
N ARG A 4 -28.96 -9.64 -13.90
CA ARG A 4 -27.68 -8.93 -13.80
C ARG A 4 -26.83 -9.59 -12.69
N PRO A 5 -25.65 -10.15 -12.97
CA PRO A 5 -24.81 -10.83 -11.99
C PRO A 5 -23.87 -9.82 -11.33
N TRP A 6 -24.35 -9.02 -10.38
CA TRP A 6 -23.51 -7.98 -9.74
C TRP A 6 -23.65 -7.94 -8.21
N ILE A 7 -24.24 -8.95 -7.58
CA ILE A 7 -24.44 -8.99 -6.12
C ILE A 7 -24.02 -10.40 -5.66
N ALA A 8 -22.98 -10.46 -4.81
CA ALA A 8 -22.26 -11.64 -4.30
C ALA A 8 -21.21 -12.24 -5.26
N GLY A 9 -19.93 -11.90 -5.05
CA GLY A 9 -18.78 -12.55 -5.72
C GLY A 9 -18.02 -11.66 -6.71
N GLY A 10 -17.58 -10.46 -6.30
CA GLY A 10 -16.66 -9.67 -7.12
C GLY A 10 -15.37 -10.45 -7.42
N PRO A 11 -14.66 -10.16 -8.53
CA PRO A 11 -13.45 -10.89 -8.89
C PRO A 11 -12.43 -10.83 -7.75
N PRO A 12 -11.62 -11.89 -7.55
CA PRO A 12 -10.56 -11.90 -6.57
C PRO A 12 -9.61 -10.73 -6.81
N ALA A 13 -8.93 -10.30 -5.75
CA ALA A 13 -7.89 -9.29 -5.91
C ALA A 13 -6.79 -9.84 -6.83
N LEU A 14 -6.49 -9.13 -7.92
CA LEU A 14 -5.51 -9.57 -8.91
C LEU A 14 -4.38 -8.53 -9.00
N ALA A 15 -3.15 -9.03 -8.93
CA ALA A 15 -1.91 -8.29 -9.08
C ALA A 15 -1.35 -8.50 -10.49
N ARG A 16 -1.08 -7.41 -11.23
CA ARG A 16 -0.45 -7.48 -12.57
C ARG A 16 0.73 -6.52 -12.66
N PRO A 17 1.87 -6.90 -13.23
CA PRO A 17 2.99 -5.99 -13.45
C PRO A 17 2.59 -4.86 -14.41
N VAL A 18 3.17 -3.67 -14.21
CA VAL A 18 3.01 -2.53 -15.14
C VAL A 18 3.80 -2.81 -16.42
N ALA A 19 3.20 -2.53 -17.59
CA ALA A 19 3.85 -2.72 -18.89
C ALA A 19 5.19 -1.97 -18.96
N GLY A 20 6.29 -2.69 -19.21
CA GLY A 20 7.66 -2.17 -19.16
C GLY A 20 8.51 -2.72 -18.00
N ALA A 21 7.89 -3.36 -17.00
CA ALA A 21 8.61 -4.19 -16.03
C ALA A 21 8.88 -5.57 -16.63
N ALA A 22 10.12 -5.82 -17.04
CA ALA A 22 10.55 -7.14 -17.51
C ALA A 22 10.43 -8.18 -16.38
N GLY A 23 9.79 -9.32 -16.67
CA GLY A 23 9.81 -10.50 -15.79
C GLY A 23 8.43 -11.07 -15.40
N ALA A 24 7.57 -11.38 -16.38
CA ALA A 24 6.43 -12.26 -16.13
C ALA A 24 6.92 -13.72 -16.11
N ALA A 25 7.18 -14.24 -14.91
CA ALA A 25 7.24 -15.67 -14.67
C ALA A 25 6.16 -16.04 -13.64
N ALA A 26 5.19 -16.80 -14.11
CA ALA A 26 4.27 -17.53 -13.26
C ALA A 26 5.10 -18.50 -12.41
N VAL A 27 5.13 -18.29 -11.10
CA VAL A 27 5.73 -19.23 -10.16
C VAL A 27 4.81 -19.37 -8.97
N THR A 28 4.44 -20.62 -8.78
CA THR A 28 4.00 -21.33 -7.59
C THR A 28 4.13 -20.57 -6.28
N THR A 29 3.01 -20.51 -5.57
CA THR A 29 2.84 -20.25 -4.14
C THR A 29 3.95 -20.93 -3.31
N SER A 30 5.10 -20.28 -3.11
CA SER A 30 6.10 -20.73 -2.15
C SER A 30 7.00 -19.54 -1.77
N GLU A 31 6.78 -19.05 -0.54
CA GLU A 31 7.67 -18.24 0.30
C GLU A 31 7.92 -16.75 -0.03
N ALA A 32 6.86 -15.96 -0.20
CA ALA A 32 6.85 -14.67 0.50
C ALA A 32 6.11 -14.88 1.83
N GLU A 33 6.86 -14.99 2.91
CA GLU A 33 6.28 -15.11 4.25
C GLU A 33 5.64 -13.77 4.63
N VAL A 34 4.33 -13.66 4.38
CA VAL A 34 3.56 -12.51 4.85
C VAL A 34 3.53 -12.56 6.37
N ASP A 35 4.01 -11.49 7.02
CA ASP A 35 4.05 -11.38 8.47
C ASP A 35 2.70 -11.81 9.12
N PRO A 36 2.71 -12.74 10.10
CA PRO A 36 1.49 -13.22 10.76
C PRO A 36 0.63 -12.12 11.39
N ALA A 37 1.22 -11.00 11.82
CA ALA A 37 0.50 -9.84 12.32
C ALA A 37 -0.28 -9.13 11.21
N VAL A 38 0.30 -9.03 10.02
CA VAL A 38 -0.38 -8.46 8.85
C VAL A 38 -1.51 -9.38 8.41
N LEU A 39 -1.32 -10.70 8.44
CA LEU A 39 -2.38 -11.65 8.15
C LEU A 39 -3.58 -11.44 9.09
N ARG A 40 -3.35 -11.34 10.41
CA ARG A 40 -4.41 -11.04 11.40
C ARG A 40 -5.17 -9.75 11.07
N ILE A 41 -4.47 -8.69 10.65
CA ILE A 41 -5.10 -7.43 10.23
C ILE A 41 -5.96 -7.63 8.97
N ALA A 42 -5.60 -8.58 8.11
CA ALA A 42 -6.28 -8.91 6.87
C ALA A 42 -7.42 -9.93 7.03
N ASP A 43 -7.72 -10.41 8.24
CA ASP A 43 -8.81 -11.37 8.47
C ASP A 43 -10.16 -10.85 7.92
N GLY A 44 -10.81 -11.68 7.11
CA GLY A 44 -12.09 -11.33 6.47
C GLY A 44 -11.99 -10.29 5.35
N LEU A 45 -10.78 -9.90 4.91
CA LEU A 45 -10.57 -8.97 3.80
C LEU A 45 -10.14 -9.70 2.52
N PRO A 46 -10.77 -9.41 1.36
CA PRO A 46 -10.40 -10.02 0.06
C PRO A 46 -8.93 -9.88 -0.33
N ILE A 47 -8.23 -8.85 0.15
CA ILE A 47 -6.81 -8.66 -0.16
C ILE A 47 -5.92 -9.77 0.41
N ARG A 48 -6.36 -10.44 1.48
CA ARG A 48 -5.56 -11.46 2.18
C ARG A 48 -5.04 -12.54 1.23
N GLU A 49 -5.88 -12.97 0.31
CA GLU A 49 -5.58 -14.07 -0.63
C GLU A 49 -4.46 -13.72 -1.62
N CYS A 50 -4.29 -12.44 -1.97
CA CYS A 50 -3.31 -12.01 -2.96
C CYS A 50 -2.09 -11.28 -2.35
N LEU A 51 -1.97 -11.19 -1.02
CA LEU A 51 -0.89 -10.42 -0.37
C LEU A 51 0.50 -10.93 -0.74
N ALA A 52 0.70 -12.25 -0.73
CA ALA A 52 1.98 -12.85 -1.10
C ALA A 52 2.37 -12.51 -2.54
N GLU A 53 1.42 -12.63 -3.49
CA GLU A 53 1.63 -12.28 -4.89
C GLU A 53 1.98 -10.79 -5.08
N VAL A 54 1.33 -9.91 -4.32
CA VAL A 54 1.63 -8.47 -4.35
C VAL A 54 3.06 -8.19 -3.89
N LEU A 55 3.50 -8.78 -2.77
CA LEU A 55 4.86 -8.59 -2.25
C LEU A 55 5.90 -9.13 -3.22
N MET A 56 5.75 -10.39 -3.67
CA MET A 56 6.68 -10.99 -4.63
C MET A 56 6.70 -10.25 -5.97
N GLY A 57 5.57 -9.67 -6.40
CA GLY A 57 5.49 -8.88 -7.62
C GLY A 57 6.29 -7.59 -7.51
N LEU A 58 6.26 -6.94 -6.34
CA LEU A 58 7.02 -5.72 -6.06
C LEU A 58 8.51 -5.98 -5.81
N ASP A 59 8.88 -7.15 -5.31
CA ASP A 59 10.30 -7.55 -5.22
C ASP A 59 10.92 -7.74 -6.61
N ARG A 60 10.13 -8.23 -7.56
CA ARG A 60 10.57 -8.52 -8.93
C ARG A 60 10.46 -7.35 -9.89
N SER A 61 9.67 -6.32 -9.55
CA SER A 61 9.37 -5.22 -10.46
C SER A 61 9.20 -3.90 -9.75
N SER A 62 9.55 -2.81 -10.42
CA SER A 62 9.39 -1.45 -9.89
C SER A 62 7.93 -0.96 -9.88
N GLY A 63 6.96 -1.76 -10.33
CA GLY A 63 5.57 -1.34 -10.43
C GLY A 63 4.57 -2.47 -10.62
N LEU A 64 3.48 -2.39 -9.84
CA LEU A 64 2.38 -3.35 -9.85
C LEU A 64 1.03 -2.63 -9.87
N VAL A 65 0.11 -3.11 -10.70
CA VAL A 65 -1.31 -2.73 -10.68
C VAL A 65 -2.07 -3.77 -9.87
N LEU A 66 -2.69 -3.31 -8.78
CA LEU A 66 -3.54 -4.13 -7.94
C LEU A 66 -5.01 -3.76 -8.15
N GLN A 67 -5.77 -4.66 -8.77
CA GLN A 67 -7.21 -4.52 -8.94
C GLN A 67 -7.93 -5.27 -7.83
N ALA A 68 -8.76 -4.57 -7.05
CA ALA A 68 -9.58 -5.21 -6.02
C ALA A 68 -10.91 -4.45 -5.77
N PRO A 69 -11.97 -5.12 -5.26
CA PRO A 69 -13.24 -4.49 -4.95
C PRO A 69 -13.12 -3.37 -3.89
N PRO A 70 -13.98 -2.33 -3.90
CA PRO A 70 -14.04 -1.35 -2.81
C PRO A 70 -14.13 -2.02 -1.43
N GLY A 71 -13.46 -1.46 -0.42
CA GLY A 71 -13.43 -2.07 0.92
C GLY A 71 -12.51 -3.29 1.08
N ALA A 72 -11.89 -3.80 0.00
CA ALA A 72 -11.03 -4.99 0.06
C ALA A 72 -9.78 -4.87 0.96
N GLY A 73 -9.42 -3.69 1.44
CA GLY A 73 -8.25 -3.48 2.31
C GLY A 73 -6.98 -3.02 1.59
N LYS A 74 -7.01 -2.72 0.29
CA LYS A 74 -5.84 -2.27 -0.50
C LYS A 74 -5.07 -1.11 0.14
N THR A 75 -5.78 -0.03 0.47
CA THR A 75 -5.18 1.19 1.04
C THR A 75 -4.65 0.98 2.47
N THR A 76 -5.13 -0.04 3.20
CA THR A 76 -4.84 -0.20 4.63
C THR A 76 -3.92 -1.36 4.93
N VAL A 77 -4.05 -2.48 4.22
CA VAL A 77 -3.30 -3.71 4.49
C VAL A 77 -2.03 -3.77 3.66
N VAL A 78 -2.08 -3.39 2.37
CA VAL A 78 -0.90 -3.48 1.48
C VAL A 78 0.27 -2.63 1.97
N PRO A 79 0.10 -1.37 2.41
CA PRO A 79 1.20 -0.59 2.97
C PRO A 79 1.79 -1.21 4.25
N LEU A 80 0.95 -1.84 5.08
CA LEU A 80 1.40 -2.53 6.30
C LEU A 80 2.16 -3.82 5.95
N ALA A 81 1.70 -4.56 4.94
CA ALA A 81 2.37 -5.73 4.42
C ALA A 81 3.77 -5.38 3.89
N LEU A 82 3.87 -4.32 3.07
CA LEU A 82 5.15 -3.84 2.55
C LEU A 82 6.11 -3.39 3.67
N LEU A 83 5.55 -2.75 4.69
CA LEU A 83 6.32 -2.32 5.85
C LEU A 83 6.90 -3.51 6.64
N ALA A 84 6.10 -4.55 6.84
CA ALA A 84 6.52 -5.75 7.55
C ALA A 84 7.50 -6.61 6.72
N HIS A 85 7.27 -6.69 5.40
CA HIS A 85 8.11 -7.43 4.45
C HIS A 85 9.54 -6.89 4.33
N ARG A 86 9.76 -5.60 4.62
CA ARG A 86 11.09 -4.95 4.60
C ARG A 86 11.89 -5.28 3.32
N PRO A 87 11.33 -5.00 2.14
CA PRO A 87 12.01 -5.31 0.88
C PRO A 87 13.32 -4.51 0.77
N GLU A 88 14.30 -5.04 0.03
CA GLU A 88 15.64 -4.43 -0.11
C GLU A 88 15.60 -2.99 -0.64
N TYR A 89 14.60 -2.67 -1.46
CA TYR A 89 14.38 -1.34 -2.00
C TYR A 89 13.82 -0.33 -0.98
N LEU A 90 13.40 -0.77 0.21
CA LEU A 90 12.90 0.08 1.30
C LEU A 90 13.97 0.16 2.40
N ARG A 91 14.97 1.01 2.18
CA ARG A 91 16.12 1.14 3.10
C ARG A 91 15.73 1.75 4.44
N ALA A 92 16.56 1.54 5.46
CA ALA A 92 16.38 2.16 6.77
C ALA A 92 16.27 3.69 6.64
N GLY A 93 15.17 4.26 7.13
CA GLY A 93 14.88 5.71 7.07
C GLY A 93 14.04 6.13 5.86
N GLU A 94 13.81 5.26 4.88
CA GLU A 94 12.87 5.50 3.80
C GLU A 94 11.42 5.29 4.25
N ARG A 95 10.48 5.88 3.51
CA ARG A 95 9.07 5.97 3.88
C ARG A 95 8.20 5.46 2.74
N ILE A 96 7.16 4.70 3.09
CA ILE A 96 6.10 4.32 2.17
C ILE A 96 5.13 5.50 2.04
N LEU A 97 4.98 5.99 0.81
CA LEU A 97 4.03 7.05 0.49
C LEU A 97 2.74 6.46 -0.09
N VAL A 98 1.61 6.76 0.54
CA VAL A 98 0.29 6.37 0.04
C VAL A 98 -0.42 7.61 -0.49
N LEU A 99 -0.76 7.62 -1.77
CA LEU A 99 -1.45 8.75 -2.40
C LEU A 99 -2.96 8.55 -2.36
N GLU A 100 -3.68 9.48 -1.74
CA GLU A 100 -5.13 9.46 -1.60
C GLU A 100 -5.76 10.68 -2.27
N PRO A 101 -6.83 10.54 -3.08
CA PRO A 101 -7.37 11.65 -3.86
C PRO A 101 -8.07 12.72 -3.00
N ARG A 102 -8.44 12.40 -1.76
CA ARG A 102 -9.25 13.27 -0.88
C ARG A 102 -8.68 13.35 0.52
N ARG A 103 -8.79 14.51 1.17
CA ARG A 103 -8.27 14.76 2.54
C ARG A 103 -8.84 13.80 3.57
N VAL A 104 -10.15 13.58 3.50
CA VAL A 104 -10.86 12.70 4.43
C VAL A 104 -10.41 11.25 4.26
N ALA A 105 -10.17 10.82 3.01
CA ALA A 105 -9.64 9.48 2.72
C ALA A 105 -8.22 9.32 3.28
N ALA A 106 -7.34 10.31 3.07
CA ALA A 106 -5.98 10.29 3.61
C ALA A 106 -5.95 10.15 5.15
N LYS A 107 -6.78 10.96 5.84
CA LYS A 107 -6.90 10.89 7.30
C LYS A 107 -7.52 9.57 7.77
N GLY A 108 -8.56 9.10 7.07
CA GLY A 108 -9.25 7.84 7.37
C GLY A 108 -8.34 6.63 7.23
N ALA A 109 -7.57 6.57 6.14
CA ALA A 109 -6.57 5.54 5.90
C ALA A 109 -5.51 5.50 7.00
N ALA A 110 -4.91 6.65 7.32
CA ALA A 110 -3.90 6.74 8.38
C ALA A 110 -4.44 6.30 9.75
N ARG A 111 -5.67 6.72 10.11
CA ARG A 111 -6.33 6.30 11.35
C ARG A 111 -6.61 4.80 11.38
N ARG A 112 -7.12 4.25 10.29
CA ARG A 112 -7.43 2.81 10.21
C ARG A 112 -6.16 1.96 10.33
N MET A 113 -5.10 2.32 9.62
CA MET A 113 -3.81 1.62 9.72
C MET A 113 -3.20 1.73 11.12
N ALA A 114 -3.16 2.92 11.73
CA ALA A 114 -2.64 3.08 13.08
C ALA A 114 -3.46 2.27 14.11
N SER A 115 -4.78 2.29 13.99
CA SER A 115 -5.67 1.49 14.84
C SER A 115 -5.46 -0.01 14.67
N SER A 116 -5.23 -0.50 13.44
CA SER A 116 -4.92 -1.92 13.19
C SER A 116 -3.60 -2.35 13.81
N LEU A 117 -2.66 -1.42 14.01
CA LEU A 117 -1.40 -1.64 14.71
C LEU A 117 -1.50 -1.41 16.24
N GLY A 118 -2.67 -1.01 16.76
CA GLY A 118 -2.85 -0.71 18.18
C GLY A 118 -2.13 0.57 18.64
N GLU A 119 -1.84 1.50 17.73
CA GLU A 119 -1.12 2.75 18.04
C GLU A 119 -1.90 4.02 17.64
N ALA A 120 -1.46 5.17 18.16
CA ALA A 120 -1.96 6.46 17.73
C ALA A 120 -1.32 6.92 16.42
N VAL A 121 -2.09 7.62 15.58
CA VAL A 121 -1.57 8.28 14.37
C VAL A 121 -0.45 9.25 14.75
N GLY A 122 0.70 9.12 14.09
CA GLY A 122 1.91 9.89 14.34
C GLY A 122 3.09 9.04 14.86
N ARG A 123 2.87 7.76 15.17
CA ARG A 123 3.96 6.81 15.46
C ARG A 123 4.49 6.19 14.17
N THR A 124 4.01 5.01 13.81
CA THR A 124 4.36 4.29 12.57
C THR A 124 3.67 4.92 11.37
N VAL A 125 2.40 5.29 11.53
CA VAL A 125 1.55 5.80 10.43
C VAL A 125 1.17 7.26 10.65
N GLY A 126 1.34 8.08 9.61
CA GLY A 126 1.02 9.50 9.62
C GLY A 126 0.30 9.96 8.35
N TYR A 127 -0.16 11.21 8.35
CA TYR A 127 -0.74 11.84 7.17
C TYR A 127 -0.26 13.28 7.00
N ARG A 128 -0.30 13.77 5.76
CA ARG A 128 -0.18 15.20 5.47
C ARG A 128 -1.21 15.60 4.44
N VAL A 129 -2.05 16.56 4.81
CA VAL A 129 -3.00 17.21 3.93
C VAL A 129 -2.78 18.72 4.01
N ARG A 130 -3.42 19.49 3.12
CA ARG A 130 -3.31 20.94 3.19
C ARG A 130 -3.94 21.40 4.52
N LEU A 131 -3.21 22.26 5.25
CA LEU A 131 -3.56 22.83 6.57
C LEU A 131 -3.60 21.84 7.75
N ASP A 132 -3.23 20.57 7.59
CA ASP A 132 -3.21 19.62 8.71
C ASP A 132 -2.24 18.45 8.45
N SER A 133 -1.47 18.07 9.47
CA SER A 133 -0.54 16.95 9.38
C SER A 133 -0.30 16.30 10.73
N LYS A 134 -0.22 14.97 10.73
CA LYS A 134 0.38 14.19 11.83
C LYS A 134 1.56 13.44 11.27
N ARG A 135 2.78 13.89 11.61
CA ARG A 135 4.01 13.27 11.13
C ARG A 135 4.22 11.94 11.83
N ALA A 136 4.41 10.88 11.05
CA ALA A 136 5.04 9.66 11.52
C ALA A 136 6.54 9.78 11.32
N ALA A 137 7.30 9.30 12.30
CA ALA A 137 8.74 9.44 12.27
C ALA A 137 9.37 8.56 11.18
N HIS A 138 8.81 7.36 10.91
CA HIS A 138 9.63 6.35 10.24
C HIS A 138 9.02 5.61 9.05
N LEU A 139 7.70 5.45 8.87
CA LEU A 139 7.26 4.29 8.07
C LEU A 139 6.20 4.59 7.00
N ILE A 140 4.96 4.95 7.36
CA ILE A 140 3.88 5.12 6.37
C ILE A 140 3.33 6.55 6.43
N ARG A 141 3.21 7.18 5.26
CA ARG A 141 2.66 8.53 5.16
C ARG A 141 1.63 8.64 4.05
N THR A 142 0.41 8.99 4.42
CA THR A 142 -0.66 9.23 3.44
C THR A 142 -0.71 10.70 3.03
N VAL A 143 -0.69 10.99 1.73
CA VAL A 143 -0.71 12.36 1.20
C VAL A 143 -1.66 12.53 0.03
N LEU A 144 -2.03 13.78 -0.24
CA LEU A 144 -2.77 14.11 -1.45
C LEU A 144 -1.84 14.27 -2.66
N PRO A 145 -2.29 13.93 -3.88
CA PRO A 145 -1.55 14.19 -5.11
C PRO A 145 -1.08 15.65 -5.25
N THR A 146 -1.89 16.64 -4.86
CA THR A 146 -1.53 18.07 -4.90
C THR A 146 -0.39 18.46 -3.97
N LEU A 147 -0.04 17.61 -3.00
CA LEU A 147 1.12 17.81 -2.13
C LEU A 147 2.31 16.94 -2.53
N TYR A 148 2.17 16.05 -3.52
CA TYR A 148 3.22 15.12 -3.93
C TYR A 148 4.49 15.84 -4.41
N THR A 149 4.34 16.91 -5.19
CA THR A 149 5.48 17.70 -5.70
C THR A 149 6.32 18.33 -4.59
N SER A 150 5.74 18.60 -3.42
CA SER A 150 6.47 19.08 -2.23
C SER A 150 7.29 18.00 -1.51
N PHE A 151 7.25 16.76 -2.00
CA PHE A 151 7.90 15.59 -1.41
C PHE A 151 8.99 14.94 -2.25
N LEU A 152 9.16 15.37 -3.50
CA LEU A 152 10.38 15.05 -4.19
C LEU A 152 11.53 15.75 -3.45
N PRO A 153 12.65 15.07 -3.16
CA PRO A 153 13.85 15.78 -2.74
C PRO A 153 14.11 16.86 -3.79
N SER A 154 14.37 18.09 -3.35
CA SER A 154 14.82 19.13 -4.28
C SER A 154 15.95 18.55 -5.12
N PRO A 155 15.95 18.72 -6.46
CA PRO A 155 17.09 18.30 -7.25
C PRO A 155 18.32 18.94 -6.61
N ARG A 156 19.27 18.12 -6.14
CA ARG A 156 20.60 18.62 -5.82
C ARG A 156 21.15 19.10 -7.16
N VAL A 157 21.01 20.39 -7.41
CA VAL A 157 21.81 21.05 -8.43
C VAL A 157 23.21 21.06 -7.85
N GLU A 158 23.96 19.99 -8.09
CA GLU A 158 25.42 20.07 -7.99
C GLU A 158 25.84 21.05 -9.08
N ALA A 159 26.21 22.26 -8.66
CA ALA A 159 26.88 23.20 -9.52
C ALA A 159 28.19 22.56 -9.97
N PHE A 160 28.35 22.40 -11.29
CA PHE A 160 29.63 22.18 -11.93
C PHE A 160 30.55 23.39 -11.71
#